data_AF-A0A6G1KY89-F1
#
_entry.id   AF-A0A6G1KY89-F1
#
_cell.length_a   1.000
_cell.length_b   1.000
_cell.length_c   1.000
_cell.angle_alpha   90.00
_cell.angle_beta   90.00
_cell.angle_gamma   90.00
#
_symmetry.space_group_name_H-M   'P 1'
#
loop_
_entity.id
_entity.type
_entity.pdbx_description
1 polymer ?
#
loop_
_entity_poly.entity_id
_entity_poly.type
_entity_poly.pdbx_seq_one_letter_code
_entity_poly.pdbx_strand_id
1 'polypeptide(L)'
;MLFHDRFTLPSGDQLNVHVAWFDKQKQRPVHKDDSTLRGWLAEEVDALQAFRDGQTDVDATASAMTRPISTSSVPAMGGYSDDIVALNTLWQVIIAALVEWPDTRTPDLFALLGAIAKLPSKIHQGEATDDDDKPCTWAGFPYFALNWPGDVQPGQICRQCPDEASLASARRLYLRVKDLEARLVAKNVIGMSKQTIQSIIRALEKNIDDSDQQLAPDEATAYYQVKLDFHIPAMSFMFRYNGQAIYDQVVRDGLKHWTPRQMPEEARAFEDGAARWSFWKQRLGQLAQGGGDDEVKMAAEATLDSMALCS
;
A
#
# COMPACT_ATOMS: atom_id res chain seq x y z
N MET A 1 11.43 -10.99 12.03
CA MET A 1 11.59 -9.59 11.60
C MET A 1 10.30 -8.89 11.95
N LEU A 2 10.34 -7.88 12.83
CA LEU A 2 9.14 -7.17 13.26
C LEU A 2 8.62 -6.30 12.10
N PHE A 3 7.32 -6.00 12.08
CA PHE A 3 6.73 -5.19 10.99
C PHE A 3 7.45 -3.84 10.81
N HIS A 4 7.89 -3.22 11.90
CA HIS A 4 8.60 -1.93 11.89
C HIS A 4 10.08 -2.02 11.48
N ASP A 5 10.67 -3.21 11.40
CA ASP A 5 12.06 -3.40 10.95
C ASP A 5 12.19 -3.41 9.42
N ARG A 6 11.07 -3.50 8.70
CA ARG A 6 11.06 -3.67 7.24
C ARG A 6 11.47 -2.41 6.50
N PHE A 7 11.19 -1.24 7.08
CA PHE A 7 11.44 0.05 6.47
C PHE A 7 12.02 1.03 7.49
N THR A 8 12.90 1.91 7.03
CA THR A 8 13.40 3.03 7.83
C THR A 8 12.62 4.29 7.47
N LEU A 9 11.61 4.64 8.27
CA LEU A 9 10.85 5.86 8.04
C LEU A 9 11.74 7.12 8.15
N PRO A 10 11.45 8.16 7.36
CA PRO A 10 12.12 9.45 7.52
C PRO A 10 11.78 10.06 8.88
N SER A 11 12.68 10.82 9.48
CA SER A 11 12.30 11.64 10.66
C SER A 11 11.30 12.73 10.23
N GLY A 12 10.47 13.22 11.17
CA GLY A 12 9.40 14.18 10.83
C GLY A 12 9.91 15.52 10.28
N ASP A 13 11.17 15.84 10.53
CA ASP A 13 11.90 17.02 10.06
C ASP A 13 12.78 16.76 8.82
N GLN A 14 12.88 15.50 8.37
CA GLN A 14 13.70 15.15 7.23
C GLN A 14 13.06 15.64 5.94
N LEU A 15 13.71 16.61 5.29
CA LEU A 15 13.25 17.16 3.99
C LEU A 15 13.93 16.51 2.79
N ASN A 16 15.06 15.82 2.99
CA ASN A 16 15.90 15.28 1.93
C ASN A 16 16.23 13.80 2.14
N VAL A 17 16.51 13.09 1.05
CA VAL A 17 16.95 11.68 1.06
C VAL A 17 18.48 11.64 1.09
N HIS A 18 19.07 10.97 2.08
CA HIS A 18 20.53 10.84 2.16
C HIS A 18 21.09 9.92 1.08
N VAL A 19 22.32 10.19 0.61
CA VAL A 19 23.02 9.35 -0.38
C VAL A 19 23.15 7.90 0.09
N ALA A 20 23.40 7.69 1.39
CA ALA A 20 23.49 6.36 2.00
C ALA A 20 22.22 5.49 1.79
N TRP A 21 21.06 6.11 1.55
CA TRP A 21 19.84 5.37 1.21
C TRP A 21 19.99 4.64 -0.12
N PHE A 22 20.56 5.29 -1.13
CA PHE A 22 20.81 4.74 -2.47
C PHE A 22 21.89 3.65 -2.41
N ASP A 23 22.96 3.89 -1.65
CA ASP A 23 24.00 2.89 -1.43
C ASP A 23 23.42 1.62 -0.80
N LYS A 24 22.53 1.76 0.20
CA LYS A 24 21.79 0.63 0.79
C LYS A 24 20.92 -0.09 -0.25
N GLN A 25 20.26 0.63 -1.16
CA GLN A 25 19.44 -0.01 -2.20
C GLN A 25 20.29 -0.83 -3.18
N LYS A 26 21.46 -0.33 -3.61
CA LYS A 26 22.38 -1.05 -4.50
C LYS A 26 22.89 -2.37 -3.90
N GLN A 27 22.96 -2.44 -2.58
CA GLN A 27 23.38 -3.63 -1.82
C GLN A 27 22.23 -4.59 -1.50
N ARG A 28 20.99 -4.33 -1.96
CA ARG A 28 19.87 -5.26 -1.74
C ARG A 28 20.18 -6.66 -2.29
N PRO A 29 19.77 -7.74 -1.62
CA PRO A 29 19.89 -9.08 -2.20
C PRO A 29 19.18 -9.14 -3.56
N VAL A 30 19.82 -9.78 -4.54
CA VAL A 30 19.20 -10.13 -5.84
C VAL A 30 19.16 -11.65 -5.95
N HIS A 31 18.27 -12.17 -6.77
CA HIS A 31 18.09 -13.62 -6.88
C HIS A 31 19.40 -14.31 -7.28
N LYS A 32 19.78 -15.33 -6.50
CA LYS A 32 21.00 -16.14 -6.70
C LYS A 32 22.31 -15.31 -6.83
N ASP A 33 22.33 -14.09 -6.31
CA ASP A 33 23.46 -13.16 -6.48
C ASP A 33 23.87 -12.95 -7.94
N ASP A 34 22.89 -13.03 -8.86
CA ASP A 34 23.13 -12.88 -10.29
C ASP A 34 23.73 -11.50 -10.63
N SER A 35 24.82 -11.51 -11.41
CA SER A 35 25.58 -10.30 -11.74
C SER A 35 24.85 -9.38 -12.73
N THR A 36 23.97 -9.94 -13.56
CA THR A 36 23.15 -9.15 -14.50
C THR A 36 22.10 -8.37 -13.72
N LEU A 37 21.36 -9.04 -12.84
CA LEU A 37 20.39 -8.40 -11.95
C LEU A 37 21.05 -7.36 -11.04
N ARG A 38 22.27 -7.65 -10.55
CA ARG A 38 23.07 -6.69 -9.79
C ARG A 38 23.38 -5.43 -10.58
N GLY A 39 23.75 -5.57 -11.86
CA GLY A 39 24.01 -4.46 -12.76
C GLY A 39 22.75 -3.63 -13.03
N TRP A 40 21.62 -4.29 -13.29
CA TRP A 40 20.33 -3.62 -13.52
C TRP A 40 19.89 -2.83 -12.30
N LEU A 41 19.94 -3.44 -11.11
CA LEU A 41 19.65 -2.76 -9.85
C LEU A 41 20.51 -1.50 -9.65
N ALA A 42 21.80 -1.56 -10.00
CA ALA A 42 22.68 -0.40 -9.89
C ALA A 42 22.24 0.74 -10.84
N GLU A 43 21.95 0.43 -12.11
CA GLU A 43 21.44 1.40 -13.09
C GLU A 43 20.10 2.02 -12.65
N GLU A 44 19.18 1.20 -12.15
CA GLU A 44 17.87 1.61 -11.65
C GLU A 44 17.98 2.59 -10.46
N VAL A 45 18.85 2.26 -9.50
CA VAL A 45 19.08 3.11 -8.33
C VAL A 45 19.82 4.40 -8.70
N ASP A 46 20.77 4.34 -9.62
CA ASP A 46 21.48 5.53 -10.13
C ASP A 46 20.53 6.50 -10.85
N ALA A 47 19.59 5.97 -11.65
CA ALA A 47 18.56 6.78 -12.31
C ALA A 47 17.66 7.48 -11.28
N LEU A 48 17.22 6.76 -10.24
CA LEU A 48 16.41 7.34 -9.16
C LEU A 48 17.20 8.36 -8.33
N GLN A 49 18.50 8.17 -8.15
CA GLN A 49 19.37 9.14 -7.49
C GLN A 49 19.49 10.44 -8.29
N ALA A 50 19.76 10.32 -9.60
CA ALA A 50 19.82 11.47 -10.50
C ALA A 50 18.51 12.26 -10.51
N PHE A 51 17.37 11.56 -10.45
CA PHE A 51 16.05 12.19 -10.32
C PHE A 51 15.91 12.97 -9.01
N ARG A 52 16.29 12.35 -7.88
CA ARG A 52 16.26 13.01 -6.56
C ARG A 52 17.09 14.28 -6.55
N ASP A 53 18.26 14.24 -7.19
CA ASP A 53 19.22 15.34 -7.30
C ASP A 53 18.84 16.40 -8.34
N GLY A 54 17.72 16.22 -9.06
CA GLY A 54 17.23 17.16 -10.08
C GLY A 54 18.07 17.18 -11.36
N GLN A 55 18.85 16.13 -11.60
CA GLN A 55 19.69 15.98 -12.79
C GLN A 55 18.92 15.42 -13.99
N THR A 56 17.82 14.70 -13.73
CA THR A 56 16.92 14.16 -14.74
C THR A 56 15.47 14.57 -14.44
N ASP A 57 14.66 14.68 -15.49
CA ASP A 57 13.22 14.84 -15.37
C ASP A 57 12.52 13.48 -15.25
N VAL A 58 11.22 13.53 -14.94
CA VAL A 58 10.41 12.33 -14.65
C VAL A 58 10.36 11.32 -15.80
N ASP A 59 10.31 11.78 -17.05
CA ASP A 59 10.19 10.92 -18.23
C ASP A 59 11.53 10.27 -18.57
N ALA A 60 12.62 11.02 -18.45
CA ALA A 60 13.98 10.51 -18.58
C ALA A 60 14.31 9.48 -17.49
N THR A 61 13.92 9.75 -16.24
CA THR A 61 14.08 8.81 -15.12
C THR A 61 13.28 7.53 -15.36
N ALA A 62 12.00 7.63 -15.73
CA ALA A 62 11.17 6.47 -16.02
C ALA A 62 11.79 5.58 -17.11
N SER A 63 12.25 6.21 -18.19
CA SER A 63 12.93 5.52 -19.29
C SER A 63 14.22 4.84 -18.82
N ALA A 64 15.05 5.54 -18.05
CA ALA A 64 16.33 5.00 -17.56
C ALA A 64 16.13 3.81 -16.60
N MET A 65 15.20 3.91 -15.65
CA MET A 65 14.93 2.84 -14.69
C MET A 65 14.35 1.58 -15.35
N THR A 66 13.50 1.73 -16.36
CA THR A 66 12.83 0.58 -16.98
C THR A 66 13.61 -0.02 -18.16
N ARG A 67 14.62 0.69 -18.67
CA ARG A 67 15.39 0.28 -19.85
C ARG A 67 16.03 -1.10 -19.68
N PRO A 68 16.75 -1.43 -18.60
CA PRO A 68 17.42 -2.73 -18.48
C PRO A 68 16.45 -3.91 -18.66
N ILE A 69 15.26 -3.80 -18.09
CA ILE A 69 14.18 -4.81 -18.21
C ILE A 69 13.52 -4.75 -19.59
N SER A 70 13.28 -3.56 -20.14
CA SER A 70 12.61 -3.38 -21.43
C SER A 70 13.44 -3.89 -22.62
N THR A 71 14.77 -3.77 -22.55
CA THR A 71 15.68 -4.06 -23.68
C THR A 71 16.40 -5.39 -23.57
N SER A 72 16.15 -6.17 -22.53
CA SER A 72 16.80 -7.46 -22.32
C SER A 72 15.80 -8.60 -22.36
N SER A 73 16.17 -9.76 -22.89
CA SER A 73 15.37 -10.98 -22.75
C SER A 73 15.17 -11.37 -21.28
N VAL A 74 14.22 -12.27 -21.04
CA VAL A 74 14.03 -12.87 -19.71
C VAL A 74 15.33 -13.53 -19.26
N PRO A 75 15.85 -13.23 -18.06
CA PRO A 75 17.08 -13.84 -17.57
C PRO A 75 16.90 -15.37 -17.43
N ALA A 76 17.79 -16.17 -18.00
CA ALA A 76 17.71 -17.63 -17.91
C ALA A 76 18.24 -18.14 -16.56
N MET A 77 17.47 -17.98 -15.49
CA MET A 77 17.84 -18.37 -14.13
C MET A 77 17.37 -19.78 -13.75
N GLY A 78 16.68 -20.48 -14.66
CA GLY A 78 16.25 -21.86 -14.51
C GLY A 78 15.01 -22.03 -13.64
N GLY A 79 14.22 -20.96 -13.46
CA GLY A 79 12.95 -20.96 -12.74
C GLY A 79 11.76 -20.74 -13.68
N TYR A 80 10.56 -21.09 -13.21
CA TYR A 80 9.30 -20.87 -13.93
C TYR A 80 8.82 -19.40 -13.90
N SER A 81 9.51 -18.51 -13.19
CA SER A 81 9.08 -17.12 -12.93
C SER A 81 10.25 -16.14 -13.07
N ASP A 82 11.19 -16.47 -13.94
CA ASP A 82 12.41 -15.71 -14.14
C ASP A 82 12.13 -14.30 -14.70
N ASP A 83 11.03 -14.15 -15.44
CA ASP A 83 10.48 -12.91 -15.99
C ASP A 83 10.02 -11.92 -14.89
N ILE A 84 9.69 -12.43 -13.70
CA ILE A 84 9.19 -11.64 -12.57
C ILE A 84 10.35 -11.08 -11.75
N VAL A 85 11.49 -11.77 -11.71
CA VAL A 85 12.56 -11.49 -10.74
C VAL A 85 13.11 -10.07 -10.88
N ALA A 86 13.38 -9.62 -12.11
CA ALA A 86 13.88 -8.28 -12.35
C ALA A 86 12.83 -7.20 -12.00
N LEU A 87 11.57 -7.45 -12.34
CA LEU A 87 10.45 -6.57 -11.97
C LEU A 87 10.32 -6.44 -10.44
N ASN A 88 10.44 -7.55 -9.70
CA ASN A 88 10.40 -7.52 -8.24
C ASN A 88 11.52 -6.65 -7.67
N THR A 89 12.74 -6.73 -8.21
CA THR A 89 13.86 -5.90 -7.77
C THR A 89 13.56 -4.41 -7.99
N LEU A 90 13.11 -4.02 -9.18
CA LEU A 90 12.72 -2.65 -9.49
C LEU A 90 11.59 -2.15 -8.57
N TRP A 91 10.52 -2.94 -8.41
CA TRP A 91 9.38 -2.58 -7.57
C TRP A 91 9.77 -2.45 -6.10
N GLN A 92 10.65 -3.30 -5.59
CA GLN A 92 11.14 -3.15 -4.22
C GLN A 92 11.90 -1.85 -4.00
N VAL A 93 12.67 -1.36 -4.99
CA VAL A 93 13.34 -0.06 -4.92
C VAL A 93 12.31 1.07 -4.88
N ILE A 94 11.32 1.04 -5.77
CA ILE A 94 10.29 2.09 -5.84
C ILE A 94 9.39 2.08 -4.59
N ILE A 95 9.01 0.90 -4.09
CA ILE A 95 8.22 0.76 -2.86
C ILE A 95 9.01 1.26 -1.66
N ALA A 96 10.30 0.91 -1.56
CA ALA A 96 11.16 1.46 -0.52
C ALA A 96 11.25 2.99 -0.62
N ALA A 97 11.36 3.56 -1.82
CA ALA A 97 11.35 5.00 -2.00
C ALA A 97 10.02 5.62 -1.52
N LEU A 98 8.88 5.04 -1.92
CA LEU A 98 7.55 5.50 -1.50
C LEU A 98 7.42 5.51 0.03
N VAL A 99 7.87 4.46 0.72
CA VAL A 99 7.72 4.32 2.17
C VAL A 99 8.76 5.14 2.95
N GLU A 100 10.02 5.15 2.51
CA GLU A 100 11.16 5.68 3.27
C GLU A 100 11.54 7.13 2.90
N TRP A 101 11.07 7.67 1.76
CA TRP A 101 11.34 9.07 1.42
C TRP A 101 10.39 10.02 2.16
N PRO A 102 10.82 11.27 2.42
CA PRO A 102 9.97 12.30 3.01
C PRO A 102 8.64 12.48 2.28
N ASP A 103 7.58 12.80 3.03
CA ASP A 103 6.23 12.98 2.49
C ASP A 103 6.19 14.01 1.36
N THR A 104 7.03 15.05 1.43
CA THR A 104 7.17 16.11 0.42
C THR A 104 7.63 15.60 -0.94
N ARG A 105 8.29 14.45 -1.03
CA ARG A 105 8.72 13.80 -2.28
C ARG A 105 7.72 12.76 -2.80
N THR A 106 6.67 12.44 -2.04
CA THR A 106 5.62 11.50 -2.48
C THR A 106 5.03 11.88 -3.84
N PRO A 107 4.66 13.16 -4.11
CA PRO A 107 4.10 13.54 -5.41
C PRO A 107 5.03 13.23 -6.58
N ASP A 108 6.34 13.45 -6.42
CA ASP A 108 7.35 13.17 -7.46
C ASP A 108 7.41 11.68 -7.81
N LEU A 109 7.36 10.81 -6.79
CA LEU A 109 7.37 9.35 -6.98
C LEU A 109 6.10 8.85 -7.67
N PHE A 110 4.95 9.45 -7.37
CA PHE A 110 3.71 9.14 -8.10
C PHE A 110 3.72 9.68 -9.53
N ALA A 111 4.36 10.83 -9.78
CA ALA A 111 4.60 11.31 -11.14
C ALA A 111 5.50 10.33 -11.92
N LEU A 112 6.55 9.81 -11.27
CA LEU A 112 7.43 8.79 -11.84
C LEU A 112 6.70 7.50 -12.19
N LEU A 113 5.86 6.96 -11.28
CA LEU A 113 5.00 5.82 -11.59
C LEU A 113 4.08 6.10 -12.79
N GLY A 114 3.52 7.30 -12.86
CA GLY A 114 2.69 7.73 -13.98
C GLY A 114 3.45 7.84 -15.31
N ALA A 115 4.74 8.22 -15.28
CA ALA A 115 5.61 8.24 -16.45
C ALA A 115 5.98 6.82 -16.89
N ILE A 116 6.33 5.93 -15.95
CA ILE A 116 6.59 4.51 -16.22
C ILE A 116 5.39 3.87 -16.93
N ALA A 117 4.18 4.09 -16.44
CA ALA A 117 2.96 3.54 -17.04
C ALA A 117 2.71 3.97 -18.49
N LYS A 118 3.27 5.12 -18.92
CA LYS A 118 3.10 5.66 -20.28
C LYS A 118 4.17 5.17 -21.25
N LEU A 119 5.19 4.46 -20.78
CA LEU A 119 6.25 3.98 -21.65
C LEU A 119 5.69 2.97 -22.67
N PRO A 120 6.05 3.12 -23.95
CA PRO A 120 5.55 2.22 -25.00
C PRO A 120 6.28 0.87 -25.03
N SER A 121 7.37 0.72 -24.25
CA SER A 121 8.15 -0.50 -24.21
C SER A 121 7.38 -1.65 -23.55
N LYS A 122 7.63 -2.85 -24.05
CA LYS A 122 7.15 -4.10 -23.46
C LYS A 122 8.16 -4.62 -22.47
N ILE A 123 7.68 -5.42 -21.51
CA ILE A 123 8.55 -6.10 -20.55
C ILE A 123 9.33 -7.19 -21.28
N HIS A 124 10.66 -7.24 -21.07
CA HIS A 124 11.55 -8.23 -21.64
C HIS A 124 11.43 -8.39 -23.17
N GLN A 125 11.46 -7.27 -23.91
CA GLN A 125 11.23 -7.24 -25.35
C GLN A 125 9.88 -7.86 -25.81
N GLY A 126 8.95 -8.09 -24.87
CA GLY A 126 7.66 -8.74 -25.10
C GLY A 126 7.64 -10.25 -24.83
N GLU A 127 8.71 -10.82 -24.26
CA GLU A 127 8.76 -12.23 -23.85
C GLU A 127 7.91 -12.53 -22.61
N ALA A 128 7.76 -11.57 -21.70
CA ALA A 128 6.88 -11.71 -20.55
C ALA A 128 5.41 -11.47 -20.97
N THR A 129 4.53 -12.44 -20.73
CA THR A 129 3.12 -12.38 -21.10
C THR A 129 2.19 -12.42 -19.88
N ASP A 130 0.98 -11.89 -20.04
CA ASP A 130 -0.10 -12.05 -19.08
C ASP A 130 -0.81 -13.41 -19.26
N ASP A 131 -1.86 -13.65 -18.46
CA ASP A 131 -2.66 -14.88 -18.50
C ASP A 131 -3.38 -15.13 -19.83
N ASP A 132 -3.49 -14.11 -20.69
CA ASP A 132 -4.07 -14.18 -22.04
C ASP A 132 -2.99 -14.32 -23.15
N ASP A 133 -1.75 -14.66 -22.79
CA ASP A 133 -0.58 -14.71 -23.68
C ASP A 133 -0.27 -13.37 -24.38
N LYS A 134 -0.74 -12.24 -23.84
CA LYS A 134 -0.42 -10.91 -24.38
C LYS A 134 0.85 -10.38 -23.73
N PRO A 135 1.74 -9.73 -24.49
CA PRO A 135 2.95 -9.13 -23.91
C PRO A 135 2.62 -8.12 -22.81
N CYS A 136 3.22 -8.30 -21.65
CA CYS A 136 3.10 -7.38 -20.53
C CYS A 136 3.63 -5.99 -20.90
N THR A 137 2.97 -4.96 -20.37
CA THR A 137 3.35 -3.55 -20.54
C THR A 137 3.50 -2.87 -19.18
N TRP A 138 4.23 -1.76 -19.15
CA TRP A 138 4.41 -0.97 -17.93
C TRP A 138 3.11 -0.36 -17.40
N ALA A 139 2.11 -0.13 -18.27
CA ALA A 139 0.81 0.41 -17.88
C ALA A 139 0.05 -0.48 -16.89
N GLY A 140 0.29 -1.79 -16.92
CA GLY A 140 -0.35 -2.75 -16.03
C GLY A 140 0.34 -2.93 -14.68
N PHE A 141 1.48 -2.27 -14.44
CA PHE A 141 2.31 -2.46 -13.23
C PHE A 141 2.51 -3.93 -12.87
N PRO A 142 3.01 -4.77 -13.80
CA PRO A 142 3.02 -6.22 -13.65
C PRO A 142 3.74 -6.61 -12.35
N TYR A 143 3.05 -7.38 -11.50
CA TYR A 143 3.55 -7.88 -10.21
C TYR A 143 3.87 -6.81 -9.14
N PHE A 144 3.53 -5.54 -9.34
CA PHE A 144 3.74 -4.50 -8.33
C PHE A 144 3.03 -4.83 -7.02
N ALA A 145 1.76 -5.23 -7.09
CA ALA A 145 0.95 -5.58 -5.92
C ALA A 145 1.54 -6.76 -5.10
N LEU A 146 2.26 -7.69 -5.73
CA LEU A 146 2.92 -8.79 -5.03
C LEU A 146 4.08 -8.33 -4.13
N ASN A 147 4.68 -7.18 -4.47
CA ASN A 147 5.79 -6.60 -3.70
C ASN A 147 5.30 -5.58 -2.65
N TRP A 148 4.02 -5.20 -2.71
CA TRP A 148 3.46 -4.24 -1.75
C TRP A 148 3.53 -4.83 -0.33
N PRO A 149 3.89 -4.04 0.71
CA PRO A 149 3.96 -4.54 2.07
C PRO A 149 2.61 -5.15 2.47
N GLY A 150 2.60 -6.47 2.67
CA GLY A 150 1.37 -7.22 2.92
C GLY A 150 0.60 -6.78 4.17
N ASP A 151 -0.65 -7.23 4.25
CA ASP A 151 -1.61 -6.86 5.29
C ASP A 151 -1.27 -7.47 6.65
N VAL A 152 -0.54 -6.72 7.47
CA VAL A 152 -0.40 -6.99 8.91
C VAL A 152 -1.55 -6.30 9.64
N GLN A 153 -2.28 -7.04 10.47
CA GLN A 153 -3.40 -6.49 11.23
C GLN A 153 -2.91 -5.68 12.44
N PRO A 154 -3.55 -4.55 12.79
CA PRO A 154 -3.12 -3.73 13.92
C PRO A 154 -2.98 -4.46 15.26
N GLY A 155 -3.85 -5.43 15.57
CA GLY A 155 -3.69 -6.23 16.78
C GLY A 155 -2.39 -7.04 16.80
N GLN A 156 -1.94 -7.54 15.64
CA GLN A 156 -0.65 -8.24 15.51
C GLN A 156 0.52 -7.27 15.70
N ILE A 157 0.41 -6.04 15.19
CA ILE A 157 1.40 -4.99 15.42
C ILE A 157 1.52 -4.70 16.92
N CYS A 158 0.39 -4.47 17.60
CA CYS A 158 0.38 -4.23 19.04
C CYS A 158 1.03 -5.37 19.83
N ARG A 159 0.78 -6.63 19.43
CA ARG A 159 1.38 -7.81 20.07
C ARG A 159 2.90 -7.90 19.87
N GLN A 160 3.40 -7.46 18.74
CA GLN A 160 4.81 -7.57 18.36
C GLN A 160 5.67 -6.41 18.91
N CYS A 161 5.06 -5.31 19.34
CA CYS A 161 5.76 -4.16 19.89
C CYS A 161 5.91 -4.27 21.42
N PRO A 162 7.15 -4.33 21.95
CA PRO A 162 7.39 -4.56 23.39
C PRO A 162 7.16 -3.32 24.26
N ASP A 163 7.15 -2.12 23.68
CA ASP A 163 7.05 -0.85 24.38
C ASP A 163 6.30 0.21 23.54
N GLU A 164 5.92 1.31 24.19
CA GLU A 164 5.16 2.41 23.59
C GLU A 164 5.91 3.09 22.43
N ALA A 165 7.24 3.21 22.49
CA ALA A 165 8.03 3.87 21.44
C ALA A 165 8.08 3.03 20.16
N SER A 166 8.25 1.72 20.33
CA SER A 166 8.20 0.73 19.25
C SER A 166 6.79 0.65 18.65
N LEU A 167 5.75 0.74 19.48
CA LEU A 167 4.37 0.78 19.02
C LEU A 167 4.06 2.06 18.23
N ALA A 168 4.46 3.22 18.73
CA ALA A 168 4.29 4.49 18.03
C ALA A 168 5.01 4.50 16.68
N SER A 169 6.23 3.94 16.61
CA SER A 169 6.98 3.81 15.36
C SER A 169 6.30 2.87 14.36
N ALA A 170 5.80 1.72 14.84
CA ALA A 170 5.07 0.78 14.02
C ALA A 170 3.73 1.33 13.52
N ARG A 171 3.02 2.11 14.36
CA ARG A 171 1.79 2.82 14.00
C ARG A 171 2.06 3.84 12.90
N ARG A 172 3.11 4.65 13.04
CA ARG A 172 3.52 5.61 12.00
C ARG A 172 3.81 4.92 10.68
N LEU A 173 4.53 3.79 10.70
CA LEU A 173 4.83 3.01 9.48
C LEU A 173 3.56 2.43 8.86
N TYR A 174 2.70 1.84 9.68
CA TYR A 174 1.42 1.29 9.22
C TYR A 174 0.58 2.37 8.53
N LEU A 175 0.40 3.53 9.15
CA LEU A 175 -0.38 4.62 8.59
C LEU A 175 0.27 5.20 7.32
N ARG A 176 1.59 5.32 7.26
CA ARG A 176 2.31 5.69 6.02
C ARG A 176 2.04 4.72 4.88
N VAL A 177 2.14 3.42 5.14
CA VAL A 177 1.85 2.38 4.14
C VAL A 177 0.38 2.45 3.70
N LYS A 178 -0.57 2.63 4.62
CA LYS A 178 -2.00 2.71 4.28
C LYS A 178 -2.39 3.98 3.51
N ASP A 179 -1.77 5.14 3.77
CA ASP A 179 -1.94 6.34 2.94
C ASP A 179 -1.42 6.10 1.51
N LEU A 180 -0.23 5.55 1.38
CA LEU A 180 0.35 5.23 0.07
C LEU A 180 -0.49 4.20 -0.70
N GLU A 181 -0.95 3.14 -0.03
CA GLU A 181 -1.84 2.13 -0.60
C GLU A 181 -3.10 2.78 -1.17
N ALA A 182 -3.77 3.64 -0.40
CA ALA A 182 -4.97 4.33 -0.84
C ALA A 182 -4.74 5.18 -2.09
N ARG A 183 -3.60 5.86 -2.19
CA ARG A 183 -3.21 6.63 -3.37
C ARG A 183 -2.88 5.75 -4.57
N LEU A 184 -2.22 4.61 -4.35
CA LEU A 184 -1.90 3.64 -5.40
C LEU A 184 -3.16 3.02 -6.00
N VAL A 185 -4.16 2.69 -5.15
CA VAL A 185 -5.49 2.26 -5.59
C VAL A 185 -6.16 3.34 -6.43
N ALA A 186 -6.16 4.60 -5.98
CA ALA A 186 -6.77 5.70 -6.70
C ALA A 186 -6.09 6.01 -8.05
N LYS A 187 -4.83 5.58 -8.23
CA LYS A 187 -4.07 5.68 -9.47
C LYS A 187 -4.09 4.41 -10.31
N ASN A 188 -4.86 3.38 -9.91
CA ASN A 188 -4.92 2.07 -10.55
C ASN A 188 -3.55 1.38 -10.68
N VAL A 189 -2.62 1.64 -9.76
CA VAL A 189 -1.34 0.94 -9.69
C VAL A 189 -1.52 -0.43 -9.06
N ILE A 190 -2.40 -0.52 -8.05
CA ILE A 190 -2.87 -1.76 -7.44
C ILE A 190 -4.40 -1.72 -7.39
N GLY A 191 -5.04 -2.89 -7.42
CA GLY A 191 -6.50 -2.98 -7.30
C GLY A 191 -6.97 -2.79 -5.85
N MET A 192 -8.18 -2.26 -5.67
CA MET A 192 -8.83 -2.27 -4.35
C MET A 192 -9.15 -3.72 -3.96
N SER A 193 -8.48 -4.23 -2.93
CA SER A 193 -8.65 -5.62 -2.52
C SER A 193 -9.96 -5.80 -1.74
N LYS A 194 -10.50 -7.03 -1.73
CA LYS A 194 -11.62 -7.37 -0.84
C LYS A 194 -11.24 -7.20 0.63
N GLN A 195 -9.98 -7.44 0.99
CA GLN A 195 -9.47 -7.28 2.36
C GLN A 195 -9.54 -5.82 2.84
N THR A 196 -9.39 -4.85 1.93
CA THR A 196 -9.60 -3.44 2.26
C THR A 196 -11.04 -3.18 2.71
N ILE A 197 -12.04 -3.67 1.97
CA ILE A 197 -13.46 -3.53 2.35
C ILE A 197 -13.79 -4.33 3.62
N GLN A 198 -13.22 -5.54 3.79
CA GLN A 198 -13.35 -6.32 5.02
C GLN A 198 -12.84 -5.55 6.24
N SER A 199 -11.69 -4.89 6.10
CA SER A 199 -11.10 -4.06 7.17
C SER A 199 -12.00 -2.87 7.53
N ILE A 200 -12.63 -2.23 6.54
CA ILE A 200 -13.61 -1.15 6.78
C ILE A 200 -14.83 -1.67 7.55
N ILE A 201 -15.39 -2.80 7.10
CA ILE A 201 -16.52 -3.47 7.77
C ILE A 201 -16.15 -3.77 9.22
N ARG A 202 -14.99 -4.39 9.48
CA ARG A 202 -14.55 -4.69 10.85
C ARG A 202 -14.41 -3.44 11.71
N ALA A 203 -13.78 -2.39 11.18
CA ALA A 203 -13.54 -1.16 11.91
C ALA A 203 -14.84 -0.43 12.31
N LEU A 204 -15.88 -0.51 11.48
CA LEU A 204 -17.13 0.25 11.66
C LEU A 204 -18.29 -0.58 12.23
N GLU A 205 -18.36 -1.89 11.95
CA GLU A 205 -19.51 -2.72 12.28
C GLU A 205 -19.32 -3.56 13.54
N LYS A 206 -18.06 -3.89 13.89
CA LYS A 206 -17.73 -4.62 15.11
C LYS A 206 -18.11 -3.80 16.34
N ASN A 207 -18.76 -4.44 17.31
CA ASN A 207 -18.90 -3.90 18.65
C ASN A 207 -17.56 -4.01 19.37
N ILE A 208 -16.90 -2.88 19.60
CA ILE A 208 -15.62 -2.83 20.32
C ILE A 208 -15.86 -3.21 21.78
N ASP A 209 -15.11 -4.19 22.25
CA ASP A 209 -15.18 -4.68 23.63
C ASP A 209 -13.80 -4.63 24.31
N ASP A 210 -13.73 -5.12 25.55
CA ASP A 210 -12.50 -5.11 26.35
C ASP A 210 -11.35 -5.90 25.68
N SER A 211 -11.66 -6.91 24.87
CA SER A 211 -10.64 -7.69 24.16
C SER A 211 -9.92 -6.85 23.14
N ASP A 212 -10.58 -5.87 22.52
CA ASP A 212 -9.96 -4.95 21.56
C ASP A 212 -9.02 -3.93 22.21
N GLN A 213 -9.19 -3.68 23.51
CA GLN A 213 -8.31 -2.77 24.28
C GLN A 213 -7.08 -3.48 24.82
N GLN A 214 -7.16 -4.80 25.05
CA GLN A 214 -6.09 -5.59 25.62
C GLN A 214 -5.09 -6.08 24.57
N LEU A 215 -3.90 -6.49 25.04
CA LEU A 215 -2.94 -7.20 24.22
C LEU A 215 -3.50 -8.58 23.88
N ALA A 216 -3.51 -8.94 22.60
CA ALA A 216 -4.01 -10.24 22.17
C ALA A 216 -3.19 -11.39 22.78
N PRO A 217 -3.82 -12.50 23.24
CA PRO A 217 -3.12 -13.66 23.79
C PRO A 217 -2.40 -14.52 22.74
N ASP A 218 -2.85 -14.49 21.48
CA ASP A 218 -2.27 -15.21 20.35
C ASP A 218 -2.46 -14.46 19.01
N GLU A 219 -1.82 -14.96 17.94
CA GLU A 219 -1.89 -14.38 16.59
C GLU A 219 -3.30 -14.42 15.98
N ALA A 220 -4.06 -15.50 16.25
CA ALA A 220 -5.40 -15.64 15.72
C ALA A 220 -6.31 -14.55 16.29
N THR A 221 -6.27 -14.33 17.60
CA THR A 221 -7.02 -13.26 18.28
C THR A 221 -6.54 -11.89 17.81
N ALA A 222 -5.22 -11.69 17.70
CA ALA A 222 -4.62 -10.44 17.24
C ALA A 222 -5.08 -10.04 15.83
N TYR A 223 -5.35 -11.01 14.96
CA TYR A 223 -5.83 -10.78 13.60
C TYR A 223 -7.23 -10.18 13.53
N TYR A 224 -8.10 -10.44 14.52
CA TYR A 224 -9.49 -9.95 14.56
C TYR A 224 -9.69 -8.76 15.52
N GLN A 225 -8.63 -8.32 16.21
CA GLN A 225 -8.71 -7.14 17.09
C GLN A 225 -8.82 -5.84 16.28
N VAL A 226 -9.76 -4.99 16.67
CA VAL A 226 -9.94 -3.65 16.12
C VAL A 226 -9.26 -2.63 17.03
N LYS A 227 -8.11 -2.13 16.58
CA LYS A 227 -7.39 -1.00 17.19
C LYS A 227 -7.79 0.30 16.51
N LEU A 228 -8.68 1.10 17.12
CA LEU A 228 -9.30 2.26 16.46
C LEU A 228 -8.29 3.33 16.02
N ASP A 229 -7.25 3.54 16.81
CA ASP A 229 -6.11 4.43 16.54
C ASP A 229 -5.29 4.01 15.30
N PHE A 230 -5.40 2.76 14.84
CA PHE A 230 -4.85 2.32 13.56
C PHE A 230 -5.90 2.32 12.45
N HIS A 231 -7.05 1.70 12.72
CA HIS A 231 -8.05 1.40 11.69
C HIS A 231 -8.76 2.65 11.17
N ILE A 232 -9.15 3.57 12.05
CA ILE A 232 -9.92 4.75 11.64
C ILE A 232 -9.07 5.69 10.78
N PRO A 233 -7.81 6.04 11.14
CA PRO A 233 -6.95 6.82 10.26
C PRO A 233 -6.63 6.11 8.93
N ALA A 234 -6.30 4.81 8.95
CA ALA A 234 -6.02 4.06 7.72
C ALA A 234 -7.22 4.03 6.75
N MET A 235 -8.42 3.81 7.28
CA MET A 235 -9.65 3.86 6.52
C MET A 235 -9.92 5.27 5.98
N SER A 236 -9.65 6.32 6.76
CA SER A 236 -9.83 7.70 6.32
C SER A 236 -9.06 8.00 5.03
N PHE A 237 -7.83 7.47 4.89
CA PHE A 237 -7.09 7.57 3.63
C PHE A 237 -7.80 6.90 2.46
N MET A 238 -8.33 5.69 2.66
CA MET A 238 -9.09 4.99 1.62
C MET A 238 -10.32 5.78 1.16
N PHE A 239 -11.11 6.34 2.09
CA PHE A 239 -12.25 7.16 1.72
C PHE A 239 -11.85 8.47 1.05
N ARG A 240 -10.78 9.12 1.51
CA ARG A 240 -10.27 10.36 0.93
C ARG A 240 -9.97 10.23 -0.56
N TYR A 241 -9.31 9.15 -0.97
CA TYR A 241 -8.90 8.97 -2.36
C TYR A 241 -9.86 8.10 -3.19
N ASN A 242 -10.63 7.21 -2.54
CA ASN A 242 -11.43 6.19 -3.21
C ASN A 242 -12.89 6.13 -2.75
N GLY A 243 -13.40 7.18 -2.09
CA GLY A 243 -14.74 7.20 -1.51
C GLY A 243 -15.85 6.81 -2.49
N GLN A 244 -15.81 7.31 -3.73
CA GLN A 244 -16.80 6.96 -4.75
C GLN A 244 -16.73 5.48 -5.15
N ALA A 245 -15.54 4.90 -5.31
CA ALA A 245 -15.39 3.48 -5.63
C ALA A 245 -15.90 2.58 -4.49
N ILE A 246 -15.65 2.97 -3.24
CA ILE A 246 -16.19 2.29 -2.06
C ILE A 246 -17.72 2.41 -2.04
N TYR A 247 -18.26 3.60 -2.31
CA TYR A 247 -19.70 3.82 -2.37
C TYR A 247 -20.36 2.97 -3.46
N ASP A 248 -19.79 2.94 -4.66
CA ASP A 248 -20.31 2.13 -5.76
C ASP A 248 -20.34 0.64 -5.39
N GLN A 249 -19.25 0.13 -4.80
CA GLN A 249 -19.16 -1.27 -4.38
C GLN A 249 -20.10 -1.63 -3.22
N VAL A 250 -20.24 -0.76 -2.23
CA VAL A 250 -21.00 -1.03 -1.00
C VAL A 250 -22.48 -0.71 -1.17
N VAL A 251 -22.81 0.43 -1.77
CA VAL A 251 -24.18 0.95 -1.88
C VAL A 251 -24.84 0.49 -3.16
N ARG A 252 -24.22 0.75 -4.32
CA ARG A 252 -24.86 0.44 -5.61
C ARG A 252 -24.83 -1.05 -5.91
N ASP A 253 -23.70 -1.70 -5.67
CA ASP A 253 -23.54 -3.14 -5.89
C ASP A 253 -23.97 -3.99 -4.70
N GLY A 254 -24.15 -3.40 -3.51
CA GLY A 254 -24.62 -4.12 -2.32
C GLY A 254 -23.73 -5.29 -1.90
N LEU A 255 -22.43 -5.29 -2.26
CA LEU A 255 -21.53 -6.44 -2.14
C LEU A 255 -22.06 -7.74 -2.78
N LYS A 256 -22.93 -7.66 -3.80
CA LYS A 256 -23.63 -8.81 -4.42
C LYS A 256 -22.74 -9.98 -4.87
N HIS A 257 -21.47 -9.72 -5.15
CA HIS A 257 -20.49 -10.73 -5.59
C HIS A 257 -19.70 -11.36 -4.43
N TRP A 258 -20.06 -11.05 -3.19
CA TRP A 258 -19.40 -11.57 -2.01
C TRP A 258 -20.06 -12.86 -1.53
N THR A 259 -19.25 -13.88 -1.26
CA THR A 259 -19.73 -15.10 -0.63
C THR A 259 -19.83 -14.92 0.89
N PRO A 260 -20.61 -15.75 1.61
CA PRO A 260 -20.66 -15.68 3.07
C PRO A 260 -19.28 -15.78 3.74
N ARG A 261 -18.37 -16.58 3.18
CA ARG A 261 -16.98 -16.70 3.67
C ARG A 261 -16.13 -15.44 3.46
N GLN A 262 -16.55 -14.55 2.56
CA GLN A 262 -15.89 -13.29 2.29
C GLN A 262 -16.43 -12.17 3.18
N MET A 263 -17.58 -12.34 3.80
CA MET A 263 -18.08 -11.40 4.80
C MET A 263 -17.34 -11.64 6.13
N PRO A 264 -16.80 -10.59 6.78
CA PRO A 264 -16.30 -10.71 8.15
C PRO A 264 -17.41 -11.24 9.07
N GLU A 265 -17.05 -12.01 10.09
CA GLU A 265 -18.01 -12.55 11.07
C GLU A 265 -18.72 -11.42 11.84
N GLU A 266 -18.04 -10.29 11.98
CA GLU A 266 -18.52 -9.08 12.64
C GLU A 266 -19.46 -8.25 11.75
N ALA A 267 -19.63 -8.63 10.47
CA ALA A 267 -20.47 -7.92 9.55
C ALA A 267 -21.94 -7.98 10.00
N ARG A 268 -22.54 -6.81 10.12
CA ARG A 268 -23.96 -6.69 10.44
C ARG A 268 -24.78 -7.01 9.20
N ALA A 269 -25.95 -7.62 9.46
CA ALA A 269 -26.98 -7.77 8.44
C ALA A 269 -27.66 -6.41 8.22
N PHE A 270 -27.73 -5.98 6.97
CA PHE A 270 -28.46 -4.79 6.54
C PHE A 270 -29.42 -5.18 5.42
N GLU A 271 -30.50 -4.42 5.29
CA GLU A 271 -31.49 -4.62 4.23
C GLU A 271 -30.87 -4.34 2.85
N ASP A 272 -30.05 -3.30 2.75
CA ASP A 272 -29.32 -2.93 1.55
C ASP A 272 -28.00 -2.20 1.87
N GLY A 273 -27.27 -1.82 0.82
CA GLY A 273 -26.03 -1.06 0.93
C GLY A 273 -26.21 0.37 1.46
N ALA A 274 -27.36 1.01 1.22
CA ALA A 274 -27.63 2.36 1.69
C ALA A 274 -27.84 2.40 3.22
N ALA A 275 -28.49 1.37 3.77
CA ALA A 275 -28.62 1.16 5.21
C ALA A 275 -27.25 0.95 5.86
N ARG A 276 -26.37 0.13 5.26
CA ARG A 276 -24.98 -0.04 5.73
C ARG A 276 -24.21 1.28 5.71
N TRP A 277 -24.30 2.03 4.61
CA TRP A 277 -23.62 3.33 4.46
C TRP A 277 -24.10 4.36 5.48
N SER A 278 -25.41 4.41 5.75
CA SER A 278 -26.00 5.29 6.76
C SER A 278 -25.53 4.91 8.16
N PHE A 279 -25.45 3.61 8.46
CA PHE A 279 -24.89 3.12 9.71
C PHE A 279 -23.42 3.51 9.87
N TRP A 280 -22.59 3.37 8.82
CA TRP A 280 -21.20 3.82 8.84
C TRP A 280 -21.07 5.31 9.13
N LYS A 281 -21.88 6.16 8.48
CA LYS A 281 -21.94 7.61 8.79
C LYS A 281 -22.29 7.88 10.25
N GLN A 282 -23.30 7.20 10.79
CA GLN A 282 -23.67 7.35 12.19
C GLN A 282 -22.53 6.94 13.12
N ARG A 283 -21.89 5.80 12.86
CA ARG A 283 -20.76 5.30 13.66
C ARG A 283 -19.58 6.26 13.66
N LEU A 284 -19.24 6.81 12.49
CA LEU A 284 -18.19 7.81 12.36
C LEU A 284 -18.54 9.10 13.09
N GLY A 285 -19.79 9.54 13.04
CA GLY A 285 -20.26 10.70 13.82
C GLY A 285 -20.10 10.51 15.33
N GLN A 286 -20.37 9.30 15.84
CA GLN A 286 -20.11 8.96 17.24
C GLN A 286 -18.63 8.98 17.59
N LEU A 287 -17.76 8.49 16.70
CA LEU A 287 -16.31 8.48 16.91
C LEU A 287 -15.74 9.92 16.88
N ALA A 288 -16.22 10.77 15.98
CA ALA A 288 -15.85 12.18 15.89
C ALA A 288 -16.22 12.99 17.15
N GLN A 289 -17.40 12.73 17.72
CA GLN A 289 -17.92 13.45 18.88
C GLN A 289 -17.56 12.82 20.23
N GLY A 290 -16.91 11.65 20.23
CA GLY A 290 -16.60 10.90 21.44
C GLY A 290 -15.50 11.56 22.29
N GLY A 291 -15.32 11.07 23.53
CA GLY A 291 -14.26 11.54 24.44
C GLY A 291 -12.88 10.91 24.22
N GLY A 292 -12.66 10.20 23.10
CA GLY A 292 -11.46 9.38 22.84
C GLY A 292 -10.25 10.12 22.27
N ASP A 293 -9.37 9.37 21.61
CA ASP A 293 -8.15 9.82 20.90
C ASP A 293 -8.46 10.88 19.81
N ASP A 294 -7.71 11.98 19.79
CA ASP A 294 -7.96 13.11 18.87
C ASP A 294 -7.64 12.79 17.41
N GLU A 295 -6.66 11.91 17.12
CA GLU A 295 -6.38 11.49 15.74
C GLU A 295 -7.51 10.63 15.18
N VAL A 296 -8.14 9.80 16.04
CA VAL A 296 -9.33 9.03 15.65
C VAL A 296 -10.49 9.96 15.32
N LYS A 297 -10.72 11.02 16.12
CA LYS A 297 -11.78 11.99 15.86
C LYS A 297 -11.57 12.72 14.54
N MET A 298 -10.39 13.30 14.34
CA MET A 298 -10.05 14.02 13.10
C MET A 298 -10.16 13.12 11.87
N ALA A 299 -9.70 11.86 11.96
CA ALA A 299 -9.84 10.90 10.89
C ALA A 299 -11.32 10.53 10.61
N ALA A 300 -12.13 10.39 11.65
CA ALA A 300 -13.56 10.11 11.51
C ALA A 300 -14.29 11.28 10.84
N GLU A 301 -14.01 12.53 11.24
CA GLU A 301 -14.54 13.75 10.61
C GLU A 301 -14.14 13.84 9.13
N ALA A 302 -12.85 13.70 8.83
CA ALA A 302 -12.37 13.73 7.44
C ALA A 302 -13.00 12.61 6.58
N THR A 303 -13.31 11.46 7.19
CA THR A 303 -14.03 10.37 6.50
C THR A 303 -15.46 10.78 6.20
N LEU A 304 -16.18 11.40 7.15
CA LEU A 304 -17.54 11.89 6.93
C LEU A 304 -17.60 12.92 5.80
N ASP A 305 -16.65 13.85 5.76
CA ASP A 305 -16.54 14.85 4.69
C ASP A 305 -16.35 14.16 3.33
N SER A 306 -15.46 13.17 3.27
CA SER A 306 -15.23 12.39 2.05
C SER A 306 -16.48 11.61 1.61
N MET A 307 -17.20 11.00 2.57
CA MET A 307 -18.45 10.28 2.31
C MET A 307 -19.62 11.20 1.91
N ALA A 308 -19.56 12.49 2.24
CA ALA A 308 -20.58 13.47 1.84
C ALA A 308 -20.47 13.85 0.36
N LEU A 309 -19.29 13.66 -0.24
CA LEU A 309 -19.03 13.92 -1.66
C LEU A 309 -19.46 12.75 -2.57
N CYS A 310 -19.85 11.61 -2.00
CA CYS A 310 -20.24 10.41 -2.76
C CYS A 310 -21.76 10.35 -2.96
N SER A 311 -22.21 9.98 -4.16
CA SER A 311 -23.64 9.92 -4.55
C SER A 311 -23.97 8.70 -5.39
#